data_AF-A0A957FBY1-F1
#
_entry.id   AF-A0A957FBY1-F1
#
_cell.length_a   1.000
_cell.length_b   1.000
_cell.length_c   1.000
_cell.angle_alpha   90.00
_cell.angle_beta   90.00
_cell.angle_gamma   90.00
#
_symmetry.space_group_name_H-M   'P 1'
#
loop_
_entity.id
_entity.type
_entity.pdbx_description
1 polymer ?
#
loop_
_entity_poly.entity_id
_entity_poly.type
_entity_poly.pdbx_seq_one_letter_code
_entity_poly.pdbx_strand_id
1 'polypeptide(L)'
;MSHINLDDVQVPTNGNGKDNNSLRENLGTRRVPKLRMANFPNADEIVRQGLLETKRPETAVDILLVNPPTPDGGLWIRTQHRVGRRTRENMVWPQVSLAQMAALLYPDHKIAIIDANAERMGWPEFTKKLDQFKPKYYMTQVTAPTLENDIYGCFLAKARGAQTIAFGTHVTPIPRETMRPYPTLDYILMGEPDLTIRDLLDHLEGKIDQRSANIQKLFADHDPT
;
A
#
# COMPACT_ATOMS: atom_id res chain seq x y z
N MET A 1 -40.61 -5.96 27.31
CA MET A 1 -39.89 -6.71 28.35
C MET A 1 -40.89 -7.05 29.44
N SER A 2 -41.34 -8.30 29.51
CA SER A 2 -42.20 -8.79 30.60
C SER A 2 -41.32 -9.37 31.69
N HIS A 3 -41.22 -8.68 32.82
CA HIS A 3 -40.56 -9.20 34.01
C HIS A 3 -41.51 -10.19 34.70
N ILE A 4 -41.10 -11.45 34.78
CA ILE A 4 -41.75 -12.44 35.64
C ILE A 4 -41.07 -12.32 37.00
N ASN A 5 -41.85 -12.05 38.04
CA ASN A 5 -41.37 -11.94 39.41
C ASN A 5 -41.28 -13.35 40.01
N LEU A 6 -40.14 -13.68 40.60
CA LEU A 6 -39.81 -15.04 41.06
C LEU A 6 -40.72 -15.54 42.21
N ASP A 7 -41.41 -14.63 42.88
CA ASP A 7 -42.30 -14.93 44.00
C ASP A 7 -43.67 -15.49 43.56
N ASP A 8 -44.01 -15.41 42.27
CA ASP A 8 -45.30 -15.87 41.72
C ASP A 8 -45.31 -17.39 41.40
N VAL A 9 -44.21 -18.10 41.63
CA VAL A 9 -44.09 -19.54 41.36
C VAL A 9 -44.20 -20.32 42.66
N GLN A 10 -45.43 -20.66 43.07
CA GLN A 10 -45.64 -21.63 44.15
C GLN A 10 -45.44 -23.07 43.64
N VAL A 11 -44.39 -23.73 44.14
CA VAL A 11 -44.11 -25.14 43.88
C VAL A 11 -44.80 -26.00 44.95
N PRO A 12 -45.64 -26.98 44.59
CA PRO A 12 -46.35 -27.79 45.59
C PRO A 12 -45.39 -28.75 46.28
N THR A 13 -45.27 -28.64 47.61
CA THR A 13 -44.49 -29.59 48.42
C THR A 13 -45.33 -30.81 48.74
N ASN A 14 -45.36 -31.79 47.83
CA ASN A 14 -45.82 -33.14 48.16
C ASN A 14 -44.64 -33.95 48.67
N GLY A 15 -44.78 -34.43 49.91
CA GLY A 15 -43.80 -35.28 50.58
C GLY A 15 -43.67 -36.67 49.95
N ASN A 16 -42.55 -37.30 50.33
CA ASN A 16 -42.13 -38.69 50.11
C ASN A 16 -41.71 -39.10 48.69
N GLY A 17 -40.40 -39.18 48.48
CA GLY A 17 -39.80 -39.95 47.39
C GLY A 17 -38.29 -39.75 47.33
N LYS A 18 -37.53 -40.82 47.58
CA LYS A 18 -36.05 -40.89 47.54
C LYS A 18 -35.43 -40.02 46.43
N ASP A 19 -34.59 -39.08 46.84
CA ASP A 19 -33.69 -38.30 45.97
C ASP A 19 -32.70 -39.25 45.25
N ASN A 20 -33.10 -39.80 44.12
CA ASN A 20 -32.23 -40.53 43.21
C ASN A 20 -31.89 -39.62 42.03
N ASN A 21 -31.27 -38.48 42.32
CA ASN A 21 -30.86 -37.50 41.33
C ASN A 21 -29.41 -37.75 40.91
N SER A 22 -29.18 -38.70 40.01
CA SER A 22 -27.86 -39.03 39.45
C SER A 22 -27.20 -37.85 38.70
N LEU A 23 -27.95 -36.77 38.44
CA LEU A 23 -27.43 -35.52 37.87
C LEU A 23 -26.79 -34.59 38.93
N ARG A 24 -26.94 -34.86 40.23
CA ARG A 24 -26.27 -34.10 41.31
C ARG A 24 -24.84 -34.57 41.63
N GLU A 25 -24.38 -35.67 41.07
CA GLU A 25 -23.03 -36.23 41.37
C GLU A 25 -21.86 -35.46 40.73
N ASN A 26 -22.11 -34.56 39.78
CA ASN A 26 -21.05 -33.81 39.09
C ASN A 26 -21.04 -32.30 39.41
N LEU A 27 -21.22 -31.93 40.68
CA LEU A 27 -21.01 -30.56 41.19
C LEU A 27 -19.51 -30.24 41.36
N GLY A 28 -18.72 -30.27 40.27
CA GLY A 28 -17.35 -29.75 40.29
C GLY A 28 -16.32 -30.56 41.08
N THR A 29 -16.59 -31.84 41.37
CA THR A 29 -15.67 -32.77 42.06
C THR A 29 -14.48 -33.20 41.19
N ARG A 30 -14.47 -32.90 39.89
CA ARG A 30 -13.32 -33.12 39.00
C ARG A 30 -12.50 -31.85 38.88
N ARG A 31 -11.21 -31.93 39.21
CA ARG A 31 -10.23 -30.86 38.97
C ARG A 31 -10.31 -30.45 37.50
N VAL A 32 -10.58 -29.17 37.20
CA VAL A 32 -10.44 -28.64 35.84
C VAL A 32 -8.99 -28.91 35.43
N PRO A 33 -8.72 -29.75 34.41
CA PRO A 33 -7.35 -30.02 34.00
C PRO A 33 -6.74 -28.68 33.58
N LYS A 34 -5.57 -28.35 34.14
CA LYS A 34 -4.83 -27.17 33.69
C LYS A 34 -4.51 -27.39 32.20
N LEU A 35 -5.25 -26.71 31.33
CA LEU A 35 -4.96 -26.67 29.90
C LEU A 35 -3.56 -26.07 29.75
N ARG A 36 -2.63 -26.84 29.19
CA ARG A 36 -1.34 -26.30 28.81
C ARG A 36 -1.58 -25.30 27.69
N MET A 37 -1.18 -24.05 27.92
CA MET A 37 -1.26 -23.03 26.87
C MET A 37 -0.47 -23.49 25.65
N ALA A 38 -1.02 -23.27 24.45
CA ALA A 38 -0.36 -23.62 23.22
C ALA A 38 0.96 -22.84 23.12
N ASN A 39 2.06 -23.54 22.88
CA ASN A 39 3.38 -22.95 22.65
C ASN A 39 3.66 -22.98 21.15
N PHE A 40 3.09 -22.03 20.41
CA PHE A 40 3.32 -21.92 18.98
C PHE A 40 4.77 -21.47 18.71
N PRO A 41 5.49 -22.13 17.78
CA PRO A 41 6.81 -21.66 17.40
C PRO A 41 6.72 -20.29 16.71
N ASN A 42 7.63 -19.37 17.07
CA ASN A 42 7.80 -18.09 16.38
C ASN A 42 9.05 -18.18 15.49
N ALA A 43 8.91 -17.86 14.20
CA ALA A 43 10.00 -17.91 13.22
C ALA A 43 10.37 -16.51 12.68
N ASP A 44 9.87 -15.44 13.31
CA ASP A 44 9.94 -14.08 12.79
C ASP A 44 11.39 -13.64 12.58
N GLU A 45 12.28 -13.94 13.54
CA GLU A 45 13.69 -13.57 13.45
C GLU A 45 14.40 -14.30 12.30
N ILE A 46 14.14 -15.60 12.13
CA ILE A 46 14.73 -16.40 11.05
C ILE A 46 14.29 -15.84 9.69
N VAL A 47 13.00 -15.54 9.53
CA VAL A 47 12.45 -14.96 8.30
C VAL A 47 13.03 -13.57 8.07
N ARG A 48 13.11 -12.73 9.10
CA ARG A 48 13.66 -11.38 9.02
C ARG A 48 15.12 -11.38 8.57
N GLN A 49 15.95 -12.24 9.16
CA GLN A 49 17.35 -12.36 8.75
C GLN A 49 17.47 -12.81 7.29
N GLY A 50 16.71 -13.82 6.88
CA GLY A 50 16.70 -14.27 5.49
C GLY A 50 16.30 -13.17 4.49
N LEU A 51 15.36 -12.29 4.86
CA LEU A 51 14.97 -11.14 4.04
C LEU A 51 16.08 -10.07 3.95
N LEU A 52 16.78 -9.79 5.06
CA LEU A 52 17.87 -8.82 5.09
C LEU A 52 19.11 -9.29 4.32
N GLU A 53 19.40 -10.59 4.35
CA GLU A 53 20.53 -11.20 3.65
C GLU A 53 20.27 -11.37 2.14
N THR A 54 18.99 -11.37 1.73
CA THR A 54 18.62 -11.55 0.32
C THR A 54 19.10 -10.38 -0.53
N LYS A 55 20.06 -10.64 -1.42
CA LYS A 55 20.54 -9.65 -2.40
C LYS A 55 19.42 -9.25 -3.37
N ARG A 56 19.40 -7.96 -3.75
CA ARG A 56 18.52 -7.46 -4.79
C ARG A 56 18.94 -8.07 -6.14
N PRO A 57 17.98 -8.49 -6.99
CA PRO A 57 18.30 -9.08 -8.29
C PRO A 57 18.98 -8.07 -9.22
N GLU A 58 19.67 -8.54 -10.25
CA GLU A 58 20.28 -7.67 -11.28
C GLU A 58 19.23 -6.83 -12.02
N THR A 59 17.98 -7.27 -12.07
CA THR A 59 16.84 -6.52 -12.63
C THR A 59 16.34 -5.43 -11.70
N ALA A 60 16.84 -5.33 -10.48
CA ALA A 60 16.34 -4.36 -9.50
C ALA A 60 16.61 -2.93 -9.94
N VAL A 61 15.66 -2.03 -9.68
CA VAL A 61 15.71 -0.60 -10.03
C VAL A 61 15.67 0.26 -8.78
N ASP A 62 16.24 1.45 -8.80
CA ASP A 62 16.10 2.39 -7.69
C ASP A 62 14.67 2.90 -7.61
N ILE A 63 14.12 3.38 -8.73
CA ILE A 63 12.75 3.89 -8.81
C ILE A 63 11.96 3.23 -9.93
N LEU A 64 10.71 2.90 -9.64
CA LEU A 64 9.71 2.45 -10.60
C LEU A 64 8.64 3.53 -10.77
N LEU A 65 8.52 4.06 -11.98
CA LEU A 65 7.50 5.06 -12.36
C LEU A 65 6.31 4.35 -13.00
N VAL A 66 5.10 4.59 -12.49
CA VAL A 66 3.96 3.72 -12.79
C VAL A 66 2.70 4.48 -13.19
N ASN A 67 2.11 4.02 -14.31
CA ASN A 67 0.70 4.16 -14.62
C ASN A 67 0.05 2.78 -14.33
N PRO A 68 -0.64 2.60 -13.17
CA PRO A 68 -0.94 1.27 -12.62
C PRO A 68 -2.06 0.54 -13.40
N PRO A 69 -2.36 -0.74 -13.13
CA PRO A 69 -3.50 -1.42 -13.75
C PRO A 69 -4.80 -0.60 -13.60
N THR A 70 -5.70 -0.71 -14.56
CA THR A 70 -6.98 0.02 -14.52
C THR A 70 -8.03 -0.77 -13.73
N PRO A 71 -9.03 -0.10 -13.12
CA PRO A 71 -10.01 -0.75 -12.25
C PRO A 71 -10.81 -1.88 -12.93
N ASP A 72 -11.06 -1.74 -14.23
CA ASP A 72 -11.97 -2.58 -15.01
C ASP A 72 -11.33 -3.16 -16.29
N GLY A 73 -10.00 -3.04 -16.45
CA GLY A 73 -9.28 -3.40 -17.68
C GLY A 73 -9.61 -2.50 -18.89
N GLY A 74 -10.44 -1.47 -18.69
CA GLY A 74 -10.71 -0.43 -19.67
C GLY A 74 -9.53 0.53 -19.80
N LEU A 75 -9.60 1.39 -20.83
CA LEU A 75 -8.60 2.44 -21.01
C LEU A 75 -8.97 3.69 -20.22
N TRP A 76 -8.04 4.16 -19.40
CA TRP A 76 -8.20 5.36 -18.58
C TRP A 76 -7.15 6.40 -18.90
N ILE A 77 -7.57 7.65 -19.08
CA ILE A 77 -6.68 8.79 -19.27
C ILE A 77 -6.20 9.24 -17.90
N ARG A 78 -5.00 8.82 -17.51
CA ARG A 78 -4.27 9.32 -16.34
C ARG A 78 -3.02 10.04 -16.84
N THR A 79 -2.99 11.35 -16.66
CA THR A 79 -1.85 12.22 -16.98
C THR A 79 -1.79 13.38 -15.97
N GLN A 80 -0.61 13.95 -15.78
CA GLN A 80 -0.31 14.90 -14.70
C GLN A 80 -1.31 16.07 -14.63
N HIS A 81 -1.75 16.59 -15.77
CA HIS A 81 -2.62 17.76 -15.87
C HIS A 81 -4.11 17.41 -16.06
N ARG A 82 -4.51 16.16 -15.83
CA ARG A 82 -5.90 15.71 -16.02
C ARG A 82 -6.43 15.03 -14.77
N VAL A 83 -7.72 15.21 -14.54
CA VAL A 83 -8.44 14.66 -13.38
C VAL A 83 -8.70 13.16 -13.46
N GLY A 84 -8.28 12.47 -14.53
CA GLY A 84 -8.66 11.08 -14.76
C GLY A 84 -10.01 10.97 -15.47
N ARG A 85 -10.12 10.11 -16.50
CA ARG A 85 -11.43 9.62 -17.00
C ARG A 85 -11.24 8.38 -17.86
N ARG A 86 -12.26 7.54 -17.96
CA ARG A 86 -12.32 6.52 -19.01
C ARG A 86 -12.35 7.18 -20.39
N THR A 87 -11.55 6.70 -21.33
CA THR A 87 -11.56 7.23 -22.71
C THR A 87 -12.85 6.81 -23.42
N ARG A 88 -13.45 7.72 -24.21
CA ARG A 88 -14.63 7.39 -25.04
C ARG A 88 -14.19 6.79 -26.38
N GLU A 89 -13.01 7.20 -26.82
CA GLU A 89 -12.42 6.91 -28.13
C GLU A 89 -11.55 5.64 -28.11
N ASN A 90 -11.46 4.93 -26.97
CA ASN A 90 -10.52 3.84 -26.75
C ASN A 90 -9.06 4.19 -27.09
N MET A 91 -8.66 5.43 -26.81
CA MET A 91 -7.31 5.94 -27.04
C MET A 91 -6.41 5.77 -25.80
N VAL A 92 -5.21 5.24 -26.02
CA VAL A 92 -4.13 5.23 -25.03
C VAL A 92 -3.41 6.57 -25.06
N TRP A 93 -3.26 7.23 -23.92
CA TRP A 93 -2.51 8.48 -23.81
C TRP A 93 -1.08 8.18 -23.36
N PRO A 94 -0.06 8.69 -24.09
CA PRO A 94 1.33 8.41 -23.76
C PRO A 94 1.70 9.01 -22.40
N GLN A 95 2.52 8.28 -21.65
CA GLN A 95 2.98 8.67 -20.32
C GLN A 95 4.20 9.60 -20.39
N VAL A 96 4.02 10.76 -21.03
CA VAL A 96 5.09 11.75 -21.26
C VAL A 96 5.67 12.25 -19.93
N SER A 97 4.83 12.56 -18.93
CA SER A 97 5.30 12.99 -17.61
C SER A 97 6.19 11.94 -16.92
N LEU A 98 5.86 10.64 -17.05
CA LEU A 98 6.70 9.57 -16.49
C LEU A 98 8.04 9.49 -17.25
N ALA A 99 8.02 9.62 -18.57
CA ALA A 99 9.24 9.63 -19.38
C ALA A 99 10.13 10.85 -19.08
N GLN A 100 9.54 12.02 -18.87
CA GLN A 100 10.25 13.25 -18.52
C GLN A 100 10.95 13.13 -17.16
N MET A 101 10.24 12.62 -16.14
CA MET A 101 10.85 12.32 -14.85
C MET A 101 11.97 11.28 -14.96
N ALA A 102 11.78 10.22 -15.76
CA ALA A 102 12.85 9.25 -15.99
C ALA A 102 14.09 9.88 -16.63
N ALA A 103 13.92 10.83 -17.55
CA ALA A 103 15.03 11.55 -18.17
C ALA A 103 15.81 12.43 -17.19
N LEU A 104 15.14 13.03 -16.19
CA LEU A 104 15.80 13.81 -15.12
C LEU A 104 16.58 12.95 -14.12
N LEU A 105 16.16 11.70 -13.95
CA LEU A 105 16.76 10.78 -12.98
C LEU A 105 17.90 9.94 -13.58
N TYR A 106 17.88 9.74 -14.90
CA TYR A 106 18.92 9.03 -15.64
C TYR A 106 20.15 9.93 -15.89
N PRO A 107 21.40 9.43 -15.79
CA PRO A 107 21.80 8.05 -15.49
C PRO A 107 22.03 7.75 -13.99
N ASP A 108 21.83 8.73 -13.10
CA ASP A 108 22.22 8.64 -11.68
C ASP A 108 21.40 7.63 -10.87
N HIS A 109 20.21 7.30 -11.36
CA HIS A 109 19.31 6.30 -10.81
C HIS A 109 18.99 5.24 -11.86
N LYS A 110 18.92 3.98 -11.42
CA LYS A 110 18.39 2.91 -12.26
C LYS A 110 16.87 2.95 -12.24
N ILE A 111 16.25 3.11 -13.41
CA ILE A 111 14.82 3.41 -13.52
C ILE A 111 14.13 2.34 -14.38
N ALA A 112 12.86 2.07 -14.07
CA ALA A 112 11.93 1.43 -14.99
C ALA A 112 10.61 2.20 -15.02
N ILE A 113 9.90 2.12 -16.15
CA ILE A 113 8.55 2.64 -16.31
C ILE A 113 7.62 1.46 -16.58
N ILE A 114 6.45 1.44 -15.93
CA ILE A 114 5.35 0.54 -16.27
C ILE A 114 4.15 1.38 -16.70
N ASP A 115 3.69 1.16 -17.92
CA ASP A 115 2.38 1.62 -18.38
C ASP A 115 1.41 0.45 -18.49
N ALA A 116 0.82 0.06 -17.36
CA ALA A 116 -0.10 -1.06 -17.29
C ALA A 116 -1.40 -0.81 -18.05
N ASN A 117 -1.76 0.46 -18.29
CA ASN A 117 -2.93 0.80 -19.11
C ASN A 117 -2.67 0.52 -20.59
N ALA A 118 -1.52 0.96 -21.12
CA ALA A 118 -1.11 0.67 -22.49
C ALA A 118 -0.88 -0.83 -22.72
N GLU A 119 -0.26 -1.51 -21.76
CA GLU A 119 0.05 -2.94 -21.82
C GLU A 119 -1.16 -3.84 -21.51
N ARG A 120 -2.31 -3.28 -21.13
CA ARG A 120 -3.50 -4.02 -20.64
C ARG A 120 -3.16 -5.00 -19.50
N MET A 121 -2.21 -4.61 -18.68
CA MET A 121 -1.67 -5.41 -17.60
C MET A 121 -2.63 -5.41 -16.41
N GLY A 122 -2.99 -6.60 -15.95
CA GLY A 122 -3.77 -6.80 -14.72
C GLY A 122 -2.88 -6.87 -13.47
N TRP A 123 -3.51 -6.80 -12.29
CA TRP A 123 -2.82 -6.88 -11.00
C TRP A 123 -1.92 -8.12 -10.81
N PRO A 124 -2.28 -9.34 -11.26
CA PRO A 124 -1.39 -10.49 -11.12
C PRO A 124 -0.08 -10.35 -11.89
N GLU A 125 -0.12 -9.79 -13.10
CA GLU A 125 1.07 -9.55 -13.92
C GLU A 125 1.89 -8.38 -13.36
N PHE A 126 1.21 -7.31 -12.96
CA PHE A 126 1.84 -6.16 -12.32
C PHE A 126 2.62 -6.55 -11.05
N THR A 127 2.05 -7.45 -10.25
CA THR A 127 2.70 -7.98 -9.04
C THR A 127 3.99 -8.73 -9.38
N LYS A 128 4.02 -9.53 -10.44
CA LYS A 128 5.24 -10.20 -10.92
C LYS A 128 6.30 -9.20 -11.37
N LYS A 129 5.92 -8.11 -12.03
CA LYS A 129 6.84 -7.02 -12.41
C LYS A 129 7.42 -6.33 -11.17
N LEU A 130 6.60 -6.08 -10.14
CA LEU A 130 7.09 -5.56 -8.86
C LEU A 130 8.11 -6.50 -8.21
N ASP A 131 7.85 -7.82 -8.21
CA ASP A 131 8.77 -8.82 -7.67
C ASP A 131 10.07 -8.92 -8.47
N GLN A 132 10.02 -8.68 -9.78
CA GLN A 132 11.18 -8.63 -10.66
C GLN A 132 12.03 -7.36 -10.45
N PHE A 133 11.38 -6.20 -10.40
CA PHE A 133 12.07 -4.90 -10.31
C PHE A 133 12.47 -4.52 -8.89
N LYS A 134 11.85 -5.11 -7.85
CA LYS A 134 12.09 -4.84 -6.42
C LYS A 134 12.51 -3.38 -6.14
N PRO A 135 11.68 -2.38 -6.49
CA PRO A 135 12.09 -0.98 -6.45
C PRO A 135 12.36 -0.50 -5.01
N LYS A 136 13.30 0.44 -4.83
CA LYS A 136 13.41 1.18 -3.55
C LYS A 136 12.29 2.21 -3.43
N TYR A 137 11.97 2.86 -4.54
CA TYR A 137 10.95 3.90 -4.65
C TYR A 137 9.91 3.49 -5.69
N TYR A 138 8.65 3.62 -5.31
CA TYR A 138 7.52 3.41 -6.19
C TYR A 138 6.78 4.72 -6.36
N MET A 139 6.70 5.23 -7.58
CA MET A 139 6.00 6.47 -7.87
C MET A 139 4.84 6.23 -8.80
N THR A 140 3.65 6.70 -8.41
CA THR A 140 2.44 6.59 -9.24
C THR A 140 1.72 7.92 -9.33
N GLN A 141 1.05 8.13 -10.47
CA GLN A 141 0.10 9.22 -10.59
C GLN A 141 -1.24 8.83 -9.96
N VAL A 142 -1.80 9.73 -9.16
CA VAL A 142 -3.11 9.56 -8.52
C VAL A 142 -4.11 10.57 -9.07
N THR A 143 -5.26 10.05 -9.50
CA THR A 143 -6.41 10.88 -9.95
C THR A 143 -7.66 10.52 -9.19
N ALA A 144 -8.63 11.45 -9.09
CA ALA A 144 -9.80 11.25 -8.23
C ALA A 144 -10.66 10.02 -8.63
N PRO A 145 -10.94 9.75 -9.92
CA PRO A 145 -11.79 8.63 -10.34
C PRO A 145 -11.17 7.24 -10.13
N THR A 146 -9.85 7.16 -9.99
CA THR A 146 -9.11 5.90 -9.85
C THR A 146 -8.34 5.82 -8.54
N LEU A 147 -8.58 6.74 -7.60
CA LEU A 147 -7.81 6.90 -6.36
C LEU A 147 -7.56 5.56 -5.65
N GLU A 148 -8.60 4.86 -5.22
CA GLU A 148 -8.45 3.61 -4.46
C GLU A 148 -7.68 2.54 -5.23
N ASN A 149 -7.93 2.43 -6.54
CA ASN A 149 -7.24 1.50 -7.42
C ASN A 149 -5.76 1.86 -7.58
N ASP A 150 -5.43 3.14 -7.74
CA ASP A 150 -4.04 3.60 -7.87
C ASP A 150 -3.28 3.39 -6.55
N ILE A 151 -3.93 3.61 -5.40
CA ILE A 151 -3.37 3.35 -4.06
C ILE A 151 -3.12 1.86 -3.81
N TYR A 152 -3.87 0.95 -4.44
CA TYR A 152 -3.58 -0.48 -4.34
C TYR A 152 -2.20 -0.82 -4.91
N GLY A 153 -1.73 -0.10 -5.93
CA GLY A 153 -0.35 -0.20 -6.41
C GLY A 153 0.68 0.19 -5.35
N CYS A 154 0.43 1.29 -4.63
CA CYS A 154 1.26 1.72 -3.51
C CYS A 154 1.27 0.67 -2.39
N PHE A 155 0.12 0.09 -2.05
CA PHE A 155 0.04 -1.00 -1.07
C PHE A 155 0.95 -2.18 -1.45
N LEU A 156 0.83 -2.66 -2.69
CA LEU A 156 1.63 -3.80 -3.19
C LEU A 156 3.13 -3.50 -3.19
N ALA A 157 3.52 -2.27 -3.54
CA ALA A 157 4.91 -1.84 -3.54
C ALA A 157 5.46 -1.70 -2.11
N LYS A 158 4.70 -1.09 -1.20
CA LYS A 158 5.09 -0.92 0.20
C LYS A 158 5.23 -2.24 0.94
N ALA A 159 4.35 -3.20 0.65
CA ALA A 159 4.45 -4.57 1.17
C ALA A 159 5.76 -5.28 0.73
N ARG A 160 6.44 -4.77 -0.30
CA ARG A 160 7.74 -5.25 -0.80
C ARG A 160 8.92 -4.39 -0.34
N GLY A 161 8.68 -3.45 0.57
CA GLY A 161 9.71 -2.58 1.14
C GLY A 161 10.03 -1.33 0.32
N ALA A 162 9.25 -1.02 -0.72
CA ALA A 162 9.41 0.25 -1.44
C ALA A 162 8.82 1.41 -0.64
N GLN A 163 9.49 2.56 -0.65
CA GLN A 163 8.88 3.83 -0.26
C GLN A 163 7.99 4.33 -1.40
N THR A 164 6.78 4.76 -1.07
CA THR A 164 5.78 5.13 -2.08
C THR A 164 5.61 6.63 -2.19
N ILE A 165 5.50 7.08 -3.43
CA ILE A 165 5.43 8.49 -3.80
C ILE A 165 4.22 8.65 -4.71
N ALA A 166 3.35 9.61 -4.40
CA ALA A 166 2.24 9.97 -5.26
C ALA A 166 2.37 11.40 -5.78
N PHE A 167 1.88 11.63 -6.99
CA PHE A 167 1.71 12.96 -7.56
C PHE A 167 0.41 13.01 -8.36
N GLY A 168 -0.04 14.20 -8.72
CA GLY A 168 -1.16 14.39 -9.63
C GLY A 168 -2.26 15.30 -9.11
N THR A 169 -3.29 15.45 -9.93
CA THR A 169 -4.38 16.43 -9.76
C THR A 169 -5.21 16.22 -8.50
N HIS A 170 -5.33 14.99 -8.01
CA HIS A 170 -6.10 14.71 -6.79
C HIS A 170 -5.34 15.09 -5.53
N VAL A 171 -4.07 14.67 -5.44
CA VAL A 171 -3.26 14.81 -4.24
C VAL A 171 -2.74 16.24 -4.03
N THR A 172 -2.61 17.03 -5.10
CA THR A 172 -2.13 18.42 -5.01
C THR A 172 -3.02 19.34 -4.16
N PRO A 173 -4.35 19.39 -4.35
CA PRO A 173 -5.21 20.28 -3.56
C PRO A 173 -5.56 19.76 -2.15
N ILE A 174 -5.49 18.44 -1.90
CA ILE A 174 -5.94 17.83 -0.64
C ILE A 174 -4.94 16.81 -0.05
N PRO A 175 -3.61 17.10 -0.04
CA PRO A 175 -2.57 16.10 0.23
C PRO A 175 -2.72 15.44 1.60
N ARG A 176 -2.91 16.24 2.66
CA ARG A 176 -2.97 15.75 4.04
C ARG A 176 -4.21 14.89 4.29
N GLU A 177 -5.34 15.29 3.73
CA GLU A 177 -6.59 14.54 3.85
C GLU A 177 -6.58 13.27 3.01
N THR A 178 -5.85 13.24 1.88
CA THR A 178 -5.61 11.99 1.13
C THR A 178 -4.67 11.06 1.90
N MET A 179 -3.58 11.54 2.51
CA MET A 179 -2.64 10.66 3.24
C MET A 179 -3.25 10.01 4.49
N ARG A 180 -4.17 10.70 5.18
CA ARG A 180 -4.76 10.21 6.43
C ARG A 180 -5.43 8.82 6.31
N PRO A 181 -6.29 8.54 5.31
CA PRO A 181 -6.85 7.21 5.07
C PRO A 181 -5.92 6.25 4.33
N TYR A 182 -4.84 6.73 3.69
CA TYR A 182 -3.93 5.92 2.88
C TYR A 182 -2.50 5.92 3.45
N PRO A 183 -2.24 5.18 4.56
CA PRO A 183 -0.91 5.07 5.18
C PRO A 183 0.11 4.35 4.29
N THR A 184 -0.34 3.81 3.17
CA THR A 184 0.51 3.23 2.14
C THR A 184 1.25 4.28 1.31
N LEU A 185 0.91 5.56 1.43
CA LEU A 185 1.65 6.70 0.85
C LEU A 185 2.68 7.23 1.85
N ASP A 186 3.97 7.23 1.47
CA ASP A 186 5.04 7.84 2.26
C ASP A 186 5.21 9.32 1.91
N TYR A 187 5.13 9.67 0.62
CA TYR A 187 5.29 11.04 0.13
C TYR A 187 4.21 11.42 -0.89
N ILE A 188 3.85 12.70 -0.89
CA ILE A 188 3.08 13.34 -1.97
C ILE A 188 3.90 14.49 -2.52
N LEU A 189 4.09 14.51 -3.84
CA LEU A 189 4.64 15.66 -4.55
C LEU A 189 3.49 16.58 -4.95
N MET A 190 3.45 17.78 -4.38
CA MET A 190 2.44 18.78 -4.67
C MET A 190 2.81 19.59 -5.90
N GLY A 191 1.88 19.76 -6.84
CA GLY A 191 2.13 20.49 -8.08
C GLY A 191 2.91 19.66 -9.09
N GLU A 192 3.91 20.28 -9.72
CA GLU A 192 4.73 19.66 -10.75
C GLU A 192 5.79 18.74 -10.09
N PRO A 193 5.88 17.46 -10.47
CA PRO A 193 6.71 16.48 -9.78
C PRO A 193 8.18 16.49 -10.24
N ASP A 194 8.50 17.08 -11.39
CA ASP A 194 9.74 16.87 -12.15
C ASP A 194 11.02 17.16 -11.37
N LEU A 195 11.20 18.40 -10.89
CA LEU A 195 12.37 18.74 -10.07
C LEU A 195 12.23 18.19 -8.65
N THR A 196 11.01 18.11 -8.14
CA THR A 196 10.72 17.65 -6.78
C THR A 196 11.11 16.18 -6.59
N ILE A 197 10.87 15.30 -7.57
CA ILE A 197 11.28 13.89 -7.47
C ILE A 197 12.80 13.77 -7.49
N ARG A 198 13.48 14.57 -8.33
CA ARG A 198 14.94 14.61 -8.37
C ARG A 198 15.50 15.06 -7.02
N ASP A 199 14.91 16.10 -6.44
CA ASP A 199 15.34 16.65 -5.16
C ASP A 199 15.16 15.64 -4.01
N LEU A 200 13.97 15.03 -3.94
CA LEU A 200 13.64 14.02 -2.94
C LEU A 200 14.60 12.83 -2.99
N LEU A 201 14.85 12.26 -4.17
CA LEU A 201 15.73 11.10 -4.29
C LEU A 201 17.20 11.43 -3.97
N ASP A 202 17.70 12.57 -4.47
CA ASP A 202 19.06 13.00 -4.15
C ASP A 202 19.23 13.25 -2.63
N HIS A 203 18.19 13.75 -1.95
CA HIS A 203 18.19 13.90 -0.50
C HIS A 203 18.21 12.54 0.22
N LEU A 204 17.30 11.63 -0.14
CA LEU A 204 17.17 10.32 0.51
C LEU A 204 18.40 9.42 0.30
N GLU A 205 19.09 9.58 -0.84
CA GLU A 205 20.32 8.83 -1.16
C GLU A 205 21.61 9.57 -0.75
N GLY A 206 21.52 10.80 -0.20
CA GLY A 206 22.69 11.57 0.22
C GLY A 206 23.59 12.04 -0.93
N LYS A 207 22.99 12.37 -2.08
CA LYS A 207 23.66 12.72 -3.34
C LYS A 207 23.47 14.17 -3.79
N ILE A 208 22.97 15.06 -2.92
CA ILE A 208 22.75 16.48 -3.26
C ILE A 208 24.01 17.13 -3.83
N ASP A 209 25.17 16.91 -3.20
CA ASP A 209 26.46 17.49 -3.62
C ASP A 209 27.03 16.86 -4.91
N GLN A 210 26.40 15.78 -5.40
CA GLN A 210 26.83 15.05 -6.60
C GLN A 210 26.02 15.45 -7.86
N ARG A 211 25.10 16.41 -7.73
CA ARG A 211 24.31 16.92 -8.86
C ARG A 211 25.23 17.49 -9.94
N SER A 212 24.97 17.12 -11.19
CA SER A 212 25.68 17.69 -12.34
C SER A 212 25.33 19.18 -12.51
N ALA A 213 26.22 19.93 -13.18
CA ALA A 213 26.07 21.38 -13.36
C ALA A 213 24.73 21.78 -14.02
N ASN A 214 24.22 20.98 -14.96
CA ASN A 214 22.91 21.23 -15.57
C ASN A 214 21.74 21.05 -14.60
N ILE A 215 21.81 20.07 -13.68
CA ILE A 215 20.79 19.86 -12.65
C ILE A 215 20.86 20.99 -11.62
N GLN A 216 22.05 21.38 -11.19
CA GLN A 216 22.23 22.53 -10.28
C GLN A 216 21.65 23.81 -10.87
N LYS A 217 21.91 24.08 -12.15
CA LYS A 217 21.34 25.22 -12.87
C LYS A 217 19.81 25.15 -12.91
N LEU A 218 19.23 24.00 -13.22
CA LEU A 218 17.77 23.83 -13.23
C LEU A 218 17.14 24.20 -11.88
N PHE A 219 17.71 23.74 -10.77
CA PHE A 219 17.24 24.14 -9.44
C PHE A 219 17.40 25.64 -9.21
N ALA A 220 18.58 26.21 -9.47
CA ALA A 220 18.84 27.63 -9.27
C ALA A 220 17.90 28.56 -10.08
N ASP A 221 17.50 28.13 -11.28
CA ASP A 221 16.60 28.90 -12.15
C ASP A 221 15.11 28.81 -11.72
N HIS A 222 14.73 27.82 -10.90
CA HIS A 222 13.34 27.54 -10.52
C HIS A 222 13.05 27.72 -9.03
N ASP A 223 14.08 27.76 -8.19
CA ASP A 223 13.92 28.05 -6.78
C ASP A 223 13.47 29.52 -6.60
N PRO A 224 12.46 29.76 -5.73
CA PRO A 224 12.01 31.12 -5.48
C PRO A 224 13.13 31.92 -4.79
N THR A 225 13.49 33.04 -5.38
CA THR A 225 14.41 34.05 -4.81
C THR A 225 13.75 34.85 -3.70
#